data_AF-A0A1Y3BGK5-F1
#
_entry.id   AF-A0A1Y3BGK5-F1
#
_cell.length_a   1.000
_cell.length_b   1.000
_cell.length_c   1.000
_cell.angle_alpha   90.00
_cell.angle_beta   90.00
_cell.angle_gamma   90.00
#
_symmetry.space_group_name_H-M   'P 1'
#
loop_
_entity.id
_entity.type
_entity.pdbx_description
1 polymer ?
#
loop_
_entity_poly.entity_id
_entity_poly.type
_entity_poly.pdbx_seq_one_letter_code
_entity_poly.pdbx_strand_id
1 'polypeptide(L)'
;MCPGCRSHFLNSIVPLQETLGQYINLDLVPFGNAILYSNGPRCQHGELECYGNAFQACSLDMDGFDKAFKLIECMFNSNYFGNPKYSSKQCSEQLNLNYQQLDSCATGQKGLELTRKMASKTPRHNYVPWTTVQGRFVDGNVDLVEYICENYLDNNVQACN
;
A
#
# COMPACT_ATOMS: atom_id res chain seq x y z
N MET A 1 9.37 3.62 -3.97
CA MET A 1 9.70 4.16 -5.30
C MET A 1 9.78 3.01 -6.30
N CYS A 2 8.65 2.41 -6.66
CA CYS A 2 8.58 1.24 -7.54
C CYS A 2 7.56 1.51 -8.68
N PRO A 3 8.00 1.77 -9.92
CA PRO A 3 7.08 2.09 -11.01
C PRO A 3 6.04 1.00 -11.27
N GLY A 4 6.42 -0.28 -11.20
CA GLY A 4 5.49 -1.40 -11.33
C GLY A 4 4.43 -1.41 -10.22
N CYS A 5 4.84 -1.16 -8.97
CA CYS A 5 3.93 -1.08 -7.82
C CYS A 5 2.97 0.09 -7.94
N ARG A 6 3.45 1.25 -8.41
CA ARG A 6 2.63 2.42 -8.73
C ARG A 6 1.58 2.07 -9.79
N SER A 7 2.02 1.49 -10.90
CA SER A 7 1.12 1.12 -12.00
C SER A 7 0.07 0.10 -11.56
N HIS A 8 0.45 -0.94 -10.83
CA HIS A 8 -0.46 -1.98 -10.35
C HIS A 8 -1.45 -1.44 -9.31
N PHE A 9 -1.00 -0.57 -8.41
CA PHE A 9 -1.91 0.03 -7.44
C PHE A 9 -2.99 0.87 -8.15
N LEU A 10 -2.58 1.75 -9.07
CA LEU A 10 -3.51 2.64 -9.76
C LEU A 10 -4.41 1.92 -10.76
N ASN A 11 -3.90 0.91 -11.47
CA ASN A 11 -4.63 0.26 -12.56
C ASN A 11 -5.36 -1.02 -12.15
N SER A 12 -5.03 -1.61 -11.00
CA SER A 12 -5.61 -2.89 -10.57
C SER A 12 -6.20 -2.82 -9.18
N ILE A 13 -5.50 -2.21 -8.21
CA ILE A 13 -5.96 -2.17 -6.82
C ILE A 13 -7.03 -1.09 -6.60
N VAL A 14 -6.91 0.09 -7.21
CA VAL A 14 -7.93 1.15 -7.15
C VAL A 14 -9.25 0.66 -7.78
N PRO A 15 -9.29 0.13 -9.02
CA PRO A 15 -10.52 -0.43 -9.58
C PRO A 15 -11.09 -1.57 -8.73
N LEU A 16 -10.24 -2.47 -8.21
CA LEU A 16 -10.69 -3.54 -7.33
C LEU A 16 -11.40 -2.98 -6.08
N GLN A 17 -10.82 -1.96 -5.44
CA GLN A 17 -11.40 -1.35 -4.24
C GLN A 17 -12.71 -0.62 -4.55
N GLU A 18 -12.81 0.05 -5.70
CA GLU A 18 -14.04 0.72 -6.15
C GLU A 18 -15.17 -0.27 -6.46
N THR A 19 -14.84 -1.39 -7.11
CA THR A 19 -15.83 -2.38 -7.54
C THR A 19 -16.21 -3.34 -6.42
N LEU A 20 -15.22 -3.91 -5.72
CA LEU A 20 -15.42 -5.00 -4.77
C LEU A 20 -15.14 -4.63 -3.30
N GLY A 21 -14.78 -3.38 -2.98
CA GLY A 21 -14.35 -2.98 -1.64
C GLY A 21 -15.32 -3.30 -0.50
N GLN A 22 -16.63 -3.40 -0.78
CA GLN A 22 -17.65 -3.79 0.21
C GLN A 22 -17.75 -5.32 0.44
N TYR A 23 -17.16 -6.12 -0.45
CA TYR A 23 -17.21 -7.58 -0.44
C TYR A 23 -15.88 -8.23 -0.03
N ILE A 24 -14.80 -7.45 0.01
CA ILE A 24 -13.45 -7.94 0.32
C ILE A 24 -12.87 -7.23 1.53
N ASN A 25 -11.90 -7.87 2.17
CA ASN A 25 -11.00 -7.20 3.10
C ASN A 25 -9.62 -7.06 2.44
N LEU A 26 -9.29 -5.83 2.02
CA LEU A 26 -8.03 -5.53 1.35
C LEU A 26 -6.96 -5.11 2.38
N ASP A 27 -5.85 -5.85 2.41
CA ASP A 27 -4.68 -5.50 3.22
C ASP A 27 -3.58 -4.88 2.34
N LEU A 28 -3.13 -3.66 2.68
CA LEU A 28 -1.96 -3.02 2.08
C LEU A 28 -0.72 -3.21 2.97
N VAL A 29 0.37 -3.71 2.38
CA VAL A 29 1.62 -4.02 3.09
C VAL A 29 2.80 -3.23 2.50
N PRO A 30 2.98 -1.95 2.87
CA PRO A 30 4.07 -1.12 2.36
C PRO A 30 5.42 -1.55 2.96
N PHE A 31 6.12 -2.45 2.27
CA PHE A 31 7.46 -2.91 2.63
C PHE A 31 8.23 -3.35 1.39
N GLY A 32 7.59 -4.17 0.54
CA GLY A 32 8.14 -4.65 -0.72
C GLY A 32 9.43 -5.44 -0.53
N ASN A 33 10.45 -5.12 -1.35
CA ASN A 33 11.76 -5.75 -1.31
C ASN A 33 12.70 -5.19 -0.22
N ALA A 34 12.19 -4.40 0.73
CA ALA A 34 13.02 -3.92 1.82
C ALA A 34 13.55 -5.08 2.67
N ILE A 35 14.73 -4.89 3.27
CA ILE A 35 15.31 -5.85 4.20
C ILE A 35 15.36 -5.20 5.58
N LEU A 36 14.86 -5.91 6.58
CA LEU A 36 14.86 -5.45 7.97
C LEU A 36 16.14 -5.92 8.67
N TYR A 37 17.00 -4.99 9.07
CA TYR A 37 18.16 -5.23 9.93
C TYR A 37 17.88 -4.81 11.38
N SER A 38 18.79 -5.15 12.29
CA SER A 38 18.68 -4.78 13.71
C SER A 38 18.62 -3.26 13.93
N ASN A 39 19.29 -2.48 13.07
CA ASN A 39 19.34 -1.02 13.11
C ASN A 39 18.32 -0.33 12.18
N GLY A 40 17.37 -1.08 11.59
CA GLY A 40 16.30 -0.52 10.76
C GLY A 40 16.19 -1.12 9.36
N PRO A 41 15.23 -0.65 8.55
CA PRO A 41 15.04 -1.13 7.18
C PRO A 41 16.13 -0.60 6.23
N ARG A 42 16.37 -1.36 5.16
CA ARG A 42 17.10 -0.92 3.97
C ARG A 42 16.21 -1.18 2.76
N CYS A 43 15.94 -0.12 2.00
CA CYS A 43 15.07 -0.16 0.84
C CYS A 43 15.89 -0.08 -0.44
N GLN A 44 15.40 -0.68 -1.52
CA GLN A 44 16.12 -0.75 -2.81
C GLN A 44 16.40 0.63 -3.39
N HIS A 45 15.51 1.58 -3.14
CA HIS A 45 15.61 2.95 -3.63
C HIS A 45 16.01 3.95 -2.51
N GLY A 46 16.71 3.45 -1.48
CA GLY A 46 17.28 4.25 -0.40
C GLY A 46 16.28 4.76 0.64
N GLU A 47 16.76 5.67 1.50
CA GLU A 47 16.04 6.11 2.71
C GLU A 47 14.71 6.80 2.42
N LEU A 48 14.57 7.45 1.25
CA LEU A 48 13.30 8.09 0.86
C LEU A 48 12.19 7.06 0.61
N GLU A 49 12.51 5.89 0.06
CA GLU A 49 11.55 4.81 -0.06
C GLU A 49 11.18 4.24 1.31
N CYS A 50 12.17 4.05 2.20
CA CYS A 50 11.89 3.59 3.56
C CYS A 50 10.99 4.56 4.32
N TYR A 51 11.24 5.87 4.21
CA TYR A 51 10.35 6.89 4.74
C TYR A 51 8.94 6.78 4.16
N GLY A 52 8.81 6.63 2.83
CA GLY A 52 7.51 6.47 2.17
C GLY A 52 6.74 5.26 2.69
N ASN A 53 7.40 4.11 2.80
CA ASN A 53 6.81 2.89 3.34
C ASN A 53 6.33 3.08 4.80
N ALA A 54 7.17 3.69 5.65
CA ALA A 54 6.83 3.98 7.04
C ALA A 54 5.66 4.98 7.14
N PHE A 55 5.63 6.00 6.31
CA PHE A 55 4.54 7.01 6.28
C PHE A 55 3.20 6.38 5.90
N GLN A 56 3.20 5.53 4.87
CA GLN A 56 2.00 4.77 4.47
C GLN A 56 1.54 3.82 5.59
N ALA A 57 2.47 3.12 6.25
CA ALA A 57 2.16 2.27 7.39
C ALA A 57 1.59 3.06 8.58
N CYS A 58 2.12 4.25 8.85
CA CYS A 58 1.62 5.15 9.89
C CYS A 58 0.20 5.62 9.60
N SER A 59 -0.13 5.98 8.35
CA SER A 59 -1.51 6.37 8.01
C SER A 59 -2.49 5.20 8.12
N LEU A 60 -2.09 3.99 7.68
CA LEU A 60 -2.90 2.78 7.85
C LEU A 60 -3.23 2.52 9.33
N ASP A 61 -2.30 2.77 10.24
CA ASP A 61 -2.47 2.60 11.68
C ASP A 61 -3.28 3.73 12.35
N MET A 62 -3.03 4.98 11.96
CA MET A 62 -3.54 6.16 12.68
C MET A 62 -4.83 6.73 12.09
N ASP A 63 -4.98 6.69 10.77
CA ASP A 63 -6.12 7.30 10.06
C ASP A 63 -7.19 6.27 9.67
N GLY A 64 -6.84 4.98 9.68
CA GLY A 64 -7.68 3.89 9.20
C GLY A 64 -7.59 3.68 7.68
N PHE A 65 -8.13 2.55 7.22
CA PHE A 65 -7.95 2.06 5.85
C PHE A 65 -8.39 3.07 4.78
N ASP A 66 -9.61 3.60 4.85
CA ASP A 66 -10.16 4.46 3.79
C ASP A 66 -9.35 5.74 3.55
N LYS A 67 -8.87 6.36 4.64
CA LYS A 67 -8.05 7.57 4.56
C LYS A 67 -6.64 7.25 4.06
N ALA A 68 -6.05 6.18 4.57
CA ALA A 68 -4.74 5.71 4.14
C ALA A 68 -4.73 5.30 2.66
N PHE A 69 -5.79 4.65 2.19
CA PHE A 69 -5.95 4.25 0.79
C PHE A 69 -5.90 5.47 -0.14
N LYS A 70 -6.71 6.49 0.16
CA LYS A 70 -6.72 7.77 -0.60
C LYS A 70 -5.38 8.50 -0.53
N LEU A 71 -4.70 8.46 0.62
CA LEU A 71 -3.35 9.03 0.76
C LEU A 71 -2.36 8.31 -0.16
N ILE A 72 -2.35 6.98 -0.14
CA ILE A 72 -1.45 6.16 -0.97
C ILE A 72 -1.72 6.40 -2.46
N GLU A 73 -3.00 6.42 -2.84
CA GLU A 73 -3.43 6.75 -4.20
C GLU A 73 -2.93 8.13 -4.63
N CYS A 74 -3.12 9.16 -3.80
CA CYS A 74 -2.61 10.50 -4.08
C CYS A 74 -1.08 10.51 -4.21
N MET A 75 -0.35 9.84 -3.32
CA MET A 75 1.12 9.78 -3.37
C MET A 75 1.62 9.09 -4.64
N PHE A 76 0.93 8.05 -5.10
CA PHE A 76 1.23 7.36 -6.36
C PHE A 76 0.81 8.17 -7.59
N ASN A 77 -0.22 9.00 -7.52
CA ASN A 77 -0.58 9.92 -8.60
C ASN A 77 0.30 11.18 -8.65
N SER A 78 0.96 11.54 -7.55
CA SER A 78 1.78 12.75 -7.45
C SER A 78 2.95 12.77 -8.44
N ASN A 79 3.21 13.93 -9.04
CA ASN A 79 4.43 14.21 -9.80
C ASN A 79 5.71 14.09 -8.94
N TYR A 80 5.56 14.11 -7.60
CA TYR A 80 6.63 13.88 -6.65
C TYR A 80 6.72 12.41 -6.19
N PHE A 81 6.21 11.44 -6.94
CA PHE A 81 6.34 10.02 -6.61
C PHE A 81 7.78 9.58 -6.26
N GLY A 82 8.78 10.15 -6.94
CA GLY A 82 10.21 9.92 -6.66
C GLY A 82 10.73 10.57 -5.37
N ASN A 83 9.91 11.39 -4.70
CA ASN A 83 10.21 12.05 -3.43
C ASN A 83 9.03 11.93 -2.46
N PRO A 84 8.96 10.80 -1.71
CA PRO A 84 7.93 10.57 -0.71
C PRO A 84 7.77 11.67 0.35
N LYS A 85 8.80 12.44 0.69
CA LYS A 85 8.66 13.58 1.64
C LYS A 85 7.79 14.71 1.08
N TYR A 86 7.87 14.97 -0.23
CA TYR A 86 7.03 16.00 -0.86
C TYR A 86 5.63 15.47 -1.16
N SER A 87 5.52 14.27 -1.73
CA SER A 87 4.21 13.68 -2.02
C SER A 87 3.39 13.43 -0.75
N SER A 88 4.01 12.94 0.34
CA SER A 88 3.30 12.69 1.61
C SER A 88 2.74 13.99 2.21
N LYS A 89 3.53 15.08 2.20
CA LYS A 89 3.10 16.39 2.67
C LYS A 89 1.95 16.94 1.83
N GLN A 90 2.15 17.01 0.51
CA GLN A 90 1.14 17.51 -0.42
C GLN A 90 -0.19 16.74 -0.28
N CYS A 91 -0.13 15.42 -0.26
CA CYS A 91 -1.33 14.59 -0.20
C CYS A 91 -2.01 14.63 1.17
N SER A 92 -1.23 14.74 2.26
CA SER A 92 -1.81 14.93 3.59
C SER A 92 -2.58 16.26 3.67
N GLU A 93 -2.02 17.34 3.12
CA GLU A 93 -2.69 18.65 3.07
C GLU A 93 -3.97 18.58 2.21
N GLN A 94 -3.92 17.98 1.02
CA GLN A 94 -5.08 17.82 0.14
C GLN A 94 -6.21 17.00 0.77
N LEU A 95 -5.88 15.99 1.57
CA LEU A 95 -6.84 15.09 2.20
C LEU A 95 -7.21 15.50 3.64
N ASN A 96 -6.75 16.66 4.11
CA ASN A 96 -6.93 17.14 5.49
C ASN A 96 -6.46 16.14 6.56
N LEU A 97 -5.37 15.42 6.30
CA LEU A 97 -4.69 14.54 7.26
C LEU A 97 -3.64 15.33 8.06
N ASN A 98 -3.36 14.87 9.28
CA ASN A 98 -2.36 15.50 10.12
C ASN A 98 -0.94 15.09 9.70
N TYR A 99 -0.39 15.79 8.72
CA TYR A 99 0.97 15.54 8.21
C TYR A 99 2.01 15.48 9.34
N GLN A 100 1.96 16.41 10.31
CA GLN A 100 2.96 16.48 11.38
C GLN A 100 2.94 15.23 12.27
N GLN A 101 1.75 14.72 12.58
CA GLN A 101 1.61 13.46 13.33
C GLN A 101 2.10 12.26 12.53
N LEU A 102 1.78 12.19 11.23
CA LEU A 102 2.24 11.11 10.36
C LEU A 102 3.76 11.14 10.14
N ASP A 103 4.34 12.32 9.95
CA ASP A 103 5.78 12.51 9.78
C ASP A 103 6.56 12.15 11.06
N SER A 104 6.05 12.57 12.21
CA SER A 104 6.58 12.18 13.53
C SER A 104 6.50 10.66 13.74
N CYS A 105 5.40 10.02 13.33
CA CYS A 105 5.29 8.56 13.35
C CYS A 105 6.33 7.91 12.42
N ALA A 106 6.40 8.35 11.16
CA ALA A 106 7.25 7.74 10.12
C ALA A 106 8.75 7.85 10.43
N THR A 107 9.15 8.91 11.14
CA THR A 107 10.55 9.16 11.54
C THR A 107 10.87 8.69 12.95
N GLY A 108 9.87 8.22 13.70
CA GLY A 108 10.00 7.83 15.10
C GLY A 108 9.95 6.32 15.35
N GLN A 109 9.96 5.96 16.64
CA GLN A 109 9.93 4.57 17.10
C GLN A 109 8.67 3.82 16.63
N LYS A 110 7.51 4.49 16.60
CA LYS A 110 6.26 3.90 16.13
C LYS A 110 6.34 3.49 14.66
N GLY A 111 6.90 4.32 13.79
CA GLY A 111 7.11 3.98 12.38
C GLY A 111 8.05 2.80 12.19
N LEU A 112 9.09 2.68 13.01
CA LEU A 112 9.96 1.51 13.02
C LEU A 112 9.21 0.23 13.43
N GLU A 113 8.39 0.27 14.48
CA GLU A 113 7.55 -0.86 14.90
C GLU A 113 6.54 -1.28 13.84
N LEU A 114 5.87 -0.31 13.20
CA LEU A 114 4.97 -0.55 12.09
C LEU A 114 5.69 -1.13 10.88
N THR A 115 6.91 -0.66 10.58
CA THR A 115 7.75 -1.24 9.52
C THR A 115 8.08 -2.71 9.82
N ARG A 116 8.40 -3.06 11.08
CA ARG A 116 8.61 -4.47 11.48
C ARG A 116 7.34 -5.31 11.31
N LYS A 117 6.17 -4.75 11.64
CA LYS A 117 4.87 -5.39 11.41
C LYS A 117 4.63 -5.63 9.91
N MET A 118 4.90 -4.64 9.06
CA MET A 118 4.79 -4.82 7.60
C MET A 118 5.78 -5.86 7.08
N ALA A 119 7.02 -5.89 7.59
CA ALA A 119 7.99 -6.93 7.25
C ALA A 119 7.46 -8.34 7.59
N SER A 120 6.86 -8.52 8.78
CA SER A 120 6.28 -9.82 9.19
C SER A 120 5.07 -10.27 8.36
N LYS A 121 4.32 -9.31 7.81
CA LYS A 121 3.19 -9.58 6.91
C LYS A 121 3.63 -9.83 5.46
N THR A 122 4.85 -9.45 5.09
CA THR A 122 5.32 -9.56 3.71
C THR A 122 5.61 -11.03 3.39
N PRO A 123 4.89 -11.65 2.44
CA PRO A 123 5.15 -13.03 2.08
C PRO A 123 6.49 -13.16 1.36
N ARG A 124 7.00 -14.40 1.26
CA ARG A 124 8.11 -14.68 0.33
C ARG A 124 7.65 -14.36 -1.10
N HIS A 125 8.42 -13.56 -1.81
CA HIS A 125 8.15 -13.11 -3.16
C HIS A 125 9.46 -12.95 -3.92
N ASN A 126 9.39 -13.00 -5.25
CA ASN A 126 10.57 -12.84 -6.12
C ASN A 126 10.62 -11.47 -6.80
N TYR A 127 9.52 -10.71 -6.73
CA TYR A 127 9.38 -9.37 -7.29
C TYR A 127 8.24 -8.63 -6.61
N VAL A 128 8.18 -7.32 -6.86
CA VAL A 128 7.05 -6.46 -6.48
C VAL A 128 6.51 -5.75 -7.73
N PRO A 129 5.20 -5.47 -7.80
CA PRO A 129 4.16 -5.76 -6.80
C PRO A 129 3.88 -7.25 -6.64
N TRP A 130 3.36 -7.64 -5.48
CA TRP A 130 3.02 -9.03 -5.17
C TRP A 130 1.63 -9.09 -4.52
N THR A 131 0.67 -9.67 -5.23
CA THR A 131 -0.73 -9.77 -4.77
C THR A 131 -1.04 -11.18 -4.35
N THR A 132 -1.72 -11.34 -3.23
CA THR A 132 -2.28 -12.63 -2.81
C THR A 132 -3.76 -12.50 -2.53
N VAL A 133 -4.55 -13.45 -3.04
CA VAL A 133 -5.98 -13.61 -2.72
C VAL A 133 -6.13 -14.90 -1.92
N GLN A 134 -6.63 -14.82 -0.69
CA GLN A 134 -6.71 -15.95 0.25
C GLN A 134 -5.40 -16.74 0.38
N GLY A 135 -4.27 -16.03 0.43
CA GLY A 135 -2.93 -16.60 0.57
C GLY A 135 -2.33 -17.19 -0.72
N ARG A 136 -3.06 -17.18 -1.84
CA ARG A 136 -2.56 -17.65 -3.15
C ARG A 136 -2.06 -16.46 -3.97
N PHE A 137 -0.86 -16.59 -4.53
CA PHE A 137 -0.31 -15.58 -5.42
C PHE A 137 -1.18 -15.43 -6.68
N VAL A 138 -1.42 -14.18 -7.09
CA VAL A 138 -2.11 -13.82 -8.33
C VAL A 138 -1.21 -12.89 -9.12
N ASP A 139 -0.96 -13.24 -10.39
CA ASP A 139 -0.10 -12.47 -11.28
C ASP A 139 -0.70 -11.09 -11.58
N GLY A 140 0.17 -10.08 -11.76
CA GLY A 140 -0.25 -8.70 -11.99
C GLY A 140 -0.99 -8.47 -13.32
N ASN A 141 -0.95 -9.42 -14.26
CA ASN A 141 -1.70 -9.34 -15.52
C ASN A 141 -3.12 -9.90 -15.42
N VAL A 142 -3.50 -10.49 -14.28
CA VAL A 142 -4.85 -11.03 -14.05
C VAL A 142 -5.78 -9.90 -13.64
N ASP A 143 -6.98 -9.85 -14.23
CA ASP A 143 -8.05 -8.99 -13.73
C ASP A 143 -8.50 -9.49 -12.35
N LEU A 144 -8.19 -8.71 -11.31
CA LEU A 144 -8.47 -9.10 -9.93
C LEU A 144 -9.97 -9.13 -9.63
N VAL A 145 -10.77 -8.29 -10.30
CA VAL A 145 -12.23 -8.27 -10.11
C VAL A 145 -12.80 -9.57 -10.66
N GLU A 146 -12.50 -9.89 -11.92
CA GLU A 146 -12.94 -11.13 -12.57
C GLU A 146 -12.48 -12.35 -11.77
N TYR A 147 -11.19 -12.41 -11.43
CA TYR A 147 -10.63 -13.52 -10.66
C TYR A 147 -11.31 -13.73 -9.30
N ILE A 148 -11.58 -12.65 -8.56
CA ILE A 148 -12.24 -12.75 -7.25
C ILE A 148 -13.70 -13.18 -7.41
N CYS A 149 -14.41 -12.61 -8.39
CA CYS A 149 -15.79 -12.96 -8.68
C CYS A 149 -15.94 -14.43 -9.05
N GLU A 150 -15.10 -14.96 -9.95
CA GLU A 150 -15.19 -16.35 -10.40
C GLU A 150 -14.84 -17.38 -9.32
N ASN A 151 -13.96 -17.02 -8.38
CA ASN A 151 -13.36 -18.00 -7.47
C ASN A 151 -13.85 -17.91 -6.03
N TYR A 152 -14.40 -16.76 -5.60
CA TYR A 152 -14.66 -16.51 -4.18
C TYR A 152 -15.99 -15.83 -3.85
N LEU A 153 -16.65 -15.17 -4.80
CA LEU A 153 -17.92 -14.48 -4.55
C LEU A 153 -19.10 -15.23 -5.18
N ASP A 154 -20.27 -15.09 -4.55
CA ASP A 154 -21.51 -15.65 -5.08
C ASP A 154 -21.97 -14.88 -6.33
N ASN A 155 -22.62 -15.58 -7.26
CA ASN A 155 -23.15 -14.99 -8.51
C ASN A 155 -24.19 -13.88 -8.28
N ASN A 156 -24.71 -13.72 -7.07
CA ASN A 156 -25.66 -12.66 -6.73
C ASN A 156 -24.98 -11.33 -6.38
N VAL A 157 -23.65 -11.28 -6.31
CA VAL A 157 -22.90 -10.03 -6.13
C VAL A 157 -23.04 -9.20 -7.39
N GLN A 158 -23.79 -8.09 -7.32
CA GLN A 158 -24.06 -7.24 -8.48
C GLN A 158 -22.78 -6.70 -9.13
N ALA A 159 -21.73 -6.44 -8.34
CA ALA A 159 -20.45 -5.97 -8.85
C ALA A 159 -19.69 -7.00 -9.70
N CYS A 160 -20.13 -8.27 -9.71
CA CYS A 160 -19.59 -9.35 -10.51
C CYS A 160 -20.37 -9.60 -11.82
N ASN A 161 -21.40 -8.80 -12.11
CA ASN A 161 -22.33 -8.99 -13.23
C ASN A 161 -22.43 -7.76 -14.15
#